data_AF-A0A433WQM1-F1
#
_entry.id   AF-A0A433WQM1-F1
#
_cell.length_a   1.000
_cell.length_b   1.000
_cell.length_c   1.000
_cell.angle_alpha   90.00
_cell.angle_beta   90.00
_cell.angle_gamma   90.00
#
_symmetry.space_group_name_H-M   'P 1'
#
loop_
_entity.id
_entity.type
_entity.pdbx_description
1 polymer ?
#
loop_
_entity_poly.entity_id
_entity_poly.type
_entity_poly.pdbx_seq_one_letter_code
_entity_poly.pdbx_strand_id
1 'polypeptide(L)'
;MPKPEAIFVNPLGVNAWLRERGIAILLDNTNEMSGMLNAPTKGLGLRQGASNAGQYSMENDIDWERLAGWTGFSTHDVIVGRYGIPASRMFGDNLNPSQEIYGGGGNVVVHLGYAYG
;
A
#
# COMPACT_ATOMS: atom_id res chain seq x y z
N MET A 1 4.27 -18.63 8.59
CA MET A 1 3.37 -17.62 8.00
C MET A 1 3.10 -16.47 8.97
N PRO A 2 3.24 -15.21 8.51
CA PRO A 2 3.00 -14.00 9.31
C PRO A 2 1.56 -13.91 9.84
N LYS A 3 1.36 -13.15 10.93
CA LYS A 3 0.06 -12.88 11.58
C LYS A 3 0.00 -11.42 12.05
N PRO A 4 -0.12 -10.46 11.12
CA PRO A 4 -0.26 -9.05 11.47
C PRO A 4 -1.59 -8.79 12.22
N GLU A 5 -1.62 -7.67 12.94
CA GLU A 5 -2.85 -7.15 13.55
C GLU A 5 -3.80 -6.71 12.44
N ALA A 6 -5.08 -7.07 12.55
CA ALA A 6 -6.07 -6.80 11.50
C ALA A 6 -7.41 -6.39 12.10
N ILE A 7 -8.09 -5.46 11.44
CA ILE A 7 -9.47 -5.07 11.79
C ILE A 7 -10.42 -6.26 11.58
N PHE A 8 -10.20 -7.04 10.52
CA PHE A 8 -10.97 -8.26 10.22
C PHE A 8 -10.10 -9.51 10.45
N VAL A 9 -10.21 -10.09 11.64
CA VAL A 9 -9.33 -11.21 12.04
C VAL A 9 -9.72 -12.53 11.36
N ASN A 10 -11.00 -12.90 11.35
CA ASN A 10 -11.45 -14.17 10.75
C ASN A 10 -12.89 -14.08 10.20
N PRO A 11 -13.12 -13.24 9.17
CA PRO A 11 -14.46 -13.06 8.62
C PRO A 11 -14.99 -14.39 8.11
N LEU A 12 -16.10 -14.86 8.68
CA LEU A 12 -16.79 -16.10 8.29
C LEU A 12 -15.90 -17.37 8.30
N GLY A 13 -14.79 -17.38 9.04
CA GLY A 13 -13.86 -18.51 9.06
C GLY A 13 -12.87 -18.57 7.89
N VAL A 14 -12.93 -17.63 6.94
CA VAL A 14 -12.12 -17.66 5.70
C VAL A 14 -10.63 -17.58 5.99
N ASN A 15 -10.20 -16.72 6.93
CA ASN A 15 -8.79 -16.59 7.26
C ASN A 15 -8.24 -17.90 7.87
N ALA A 16 -8.99 -18.51 8.79
CA ALA A 16 -8.61 -19.81 9.34
C ALA A 16 -8.48 -20.89 8.24
N TRP A 17 -9.45 -20.96 7.32
CA TRP A 17 -9.47 -21.92 6.22
C TRP A 17 -8.29 -21.77 5.25
N LEU A 18 -7.93 -20.53 4.89
CA LEU A 18 -6.78 -20.21 4.04
C LEU A 18 -5.47 -20.59 4.72
N ARG A 19 -5.32 -20.18 5.99
CA ARG A 19 -4.10 -20.46 6.76
C ARG A 19 -3.89 -21.93 7.03
N GLU A 20 -4.98 -22.69 7.17
CA GLU A 20 -4.93 -24.14 7.25
C GLU A 20 -4.37 -24.82 5.99
N ARG A 21 -4.35 -24.10 4.86
CA ARG A 21 -3.84 -24.54 3.56
C ARG A 21 -2.52 -23.89 3.18
N GLY A 22 -1.88 -23.17 4.10
CA GLY A 22 -0.62 -22.50 3.82
C GLY A 22 -0.77 -21.16 3.09
N ILE A 23 -1.97 -20.57 3.04
CA ILE A 23 -2.20 -19.29 2.39
C ILE A 23 -2.41 -18.21 3.46
N ALA A 24 -1.64 -17.12 3.38
CA ALA A 24 -1.91 -15.89 4.10
C ALA A 24 -2.15 -14.74 3.11
N ILE A 25 -3.18 -13.95 3.39
CA ILE A 25 -3.50 -12.74 2.64
C ILE A 25 -3.62 -11.61 3.65
N LEU A 26 -2.95 -10.50 3.37
CA LEU A 26 -3.11 -9.24 4.06
C LEU A 26 -3.63 -8.19 3.07
N LEU A 27 -4.59 -7.38 3.52
CA LEU A 27 -5.07 -6.22 2.80
C LEU A 27 -4.93 -5.00 3.70
N ASP A 28 -4.14 -4.02 3.26
CA ASP A 28 -3.91 -2.79 4.02
C ASP A 28 -4.32 -1.57 3.22
N ASN A 29 -4.58 -0.49 3.95
CA ASN A 29 -4.81 0.83 3.37
C ASN A 29 -4.02 1.88 4.15
N THR A 30 -3.27 2.70 3.42
CA THR A 30 -2.54 3.85 3.95
C THR A 30 -3.08 5.10 3.29
N ASN A 31 -3.35 6.13 4.09
CA ASN A 31 -3.87 7.41 3.60
C ASN A 31 -3.05 8.57 4.18
N GLU A 32 -2.67 9.51 3.33
CA GLU A 32 -1.88 10.68 3.69
C GLU A 32 -2.59 11.96 3.25
N MET A 33 -3.03 12.74 4.24
CA MET A 33 -3.59 14.06 4.05
C MET A 33 -2.55 15.13 4.36
N SER A 34 -2.40 16.10 3.46
CA SER A 34 -1.47 17.23 3.65
C SER A 34 -2.16 18.56 3.37
N GLY A 35 -1.82 19.58 4.15
CA GLY A 35 -2.43 20.91 4.05
C GLY A 35 -1.41 22.03 4.24
N MET A 36 -1.46 23.04 3.38
CA MET A 36 -0.63 24.24 3.50
C MET A 36 -1.33 25.27 4.40
N LEU A 37 -0.78 25.47 5.60
CA LEU A 37 -1.36 26.38 6.59
C LEU A 37 -1.09 27.87 6.29
N ASN A 38 0.08 28.18 5.73
CA ASN A 38 0.48 29.56 5.42
C ASN A 38 0.31 29.88 3.94
N ALA A 39 0.16 31.15 3.59
CA ALA A 39 0.16 31.54 2.19
C ALA A 39 1.51 31.22 1.53
N PRO A 40 1.53 30.66 0.31
CA PRO A 40 2.77 30.37 -0.38
C PRO A 40 3.48 31.65 -0.83
N THR A 41 4.79 31.55 -1.05
CA THR A 41 5.59 32.63 -1.64
C THR A 41 5.02 33.05 -2.98
N LYS A 42 4.72 34.35 -3.13
CA LYS A 42 4.19 34.93 -4.38
C LYS A 42 5.19 34.76 -5.52
N GLY A 43 4.68 34.55 -6.73
CA GLY A 43 5.49 34.44 -7.95
C GLY A 43 5.98 33.03 -8.28
N LEU A 44 5.80 32.04 -7.39
CA LEU A 44 6.23 30.64 -7.63
C LEU A 44 5.16 29.74 -8.26
N GLY A 45 3.97 30.29 -8.59
CA GLY A 45 2.84 29.50 -9.13
C GLY A 45 2.19 28.52 -8.14
N LEU A 46 2.62 28.55 -6.88
CA LEU A 46 2.14 27.70 -5.79
C LEU A 46 0.75 28.12 -5.31
N ARG A 47 0.05 27.20 -4.65
CA ARG A 47 -1.31 27.43 -4.15
C ARG A 47 -1.44 26.94 -2.72
N GLN A 48 -2.12 27.74 -1.90
CA GLN A 48 -2.56 27.28 -0.59
C GLN A 48 -3.73 26.31 -0.77
N GLY A 49 -3.71 25.19 -0.07
CA GLY A 49 -4.74 24.16 -0.20
C GLY A 49 -4.40 22.90 0.59
N ALA A 50 -5.27 21.91 0.49
CA ALA A 50 -5.08 20.59 1.06
C ALA A 50 -5.28 19.51 -0.01
N SER A 51 -4.63 18.38 0.18
CA SER A 51 -4.71 17.22 -0.70
C SER A 51 -4.74 15.93 0.09
N ASN A 52 -5.23 14.88 -0.56
CA ASN A 52 -5.23 13.54 -0.01
C ASN A 52 -4.71 12.56 -1.08
N ALA A 53 -3.82 11.66 -0.64
CA ALA A 53 -3.33 10.54 -1.41
C ALA A 53 -3.55 9.26 -0.61
N GLY A 54 -3.68 8.12 -1.29
CA GLY A 54 -3.83 6.84 -0.63
C GLY A 54 -3.22 5.69 -1.40
N GLN A 55 -2.96 4.60 -0.68
CA GLN A 55 -2.46 3.33 -1.20
C GLN A 55 -3.27 2.20 -0.57
N TYR A 56 -3.64 1.21 -1.37
CA TYR A 56 -3.99 -0.12 -0.87
C TYR A 56 -2.92 -1.11 -1.27
N SER A 57 -2.68 -2.10 -0.43
CA SER A 57 -1.78 -3.22 -0.71
C SER A 57 -2.49 -4.54 -0.49
N MET A 58 -2.11 -5.53 -1.29
CA MET A 58 -2.40 -6.93 -1.05
C MET A 58 -1.06 -7.65 -0.92
N GLU A 59 -0.83 -8.27 0.23
CA GLU A 59 0.32 -9.12 0.47
C GLU A 59 -0.16 -10.57 0.49
N ASN A 60 0.55 -11.45 -0.22
CA ASN A 60 0.24 -12.86 -0.29
C ASN A 60 1.48 -13.70 0.03
N ASP A 61 1.34 -14.55 1.04
CA ASP A 61 2.33 -15.59 1.35
C ASP A 61 1.68 -16.95 1.10
N ILE A 62 2.37 -17.81 0.35
CA ILE A 62 1.93 -19.19 0.11
C ILE A 62 3.05 -20.15 0.54
N ASP A 63 2.73 -21.02 1.50
CA ASP A 63 3.49 -22.21 1.87
C ASP A 63 3.03 -23.38 0.97
N TRP A 64 3.84 -23.68 -0.05
CA TRP A 64 3.51 -24.71 -1.03
C TRP A 64 3.74 -26.13 -0.52
N GLU A 65 4.53 -26.30 0.54
CA GLU A 65 4.62 -27.58 1.23
C GLU A 65 3.27 -27.94 1.84
N ARG A 66 2.63 -26.97 2.51
CA ARG A 66 1.30 -27.16 3.08
C ARG A 66 0.19 -27.19 2.04
N LEU A 67 0.30 -26.38 0.98
CA LEU A 67 -0.73 -26.29 -0.06
C LEU A 67 -0.72 -27.46 -1.05
N ALA A 68 0.47 -27.91 -1.46
CA ALA A 68 0.67 -28.83 -2.57
C ALA A 68 1.73 -29.92 -2.33
N GLY A 69 2.36 -29.96 -1.15
CA GLY A 69 3.41 -30.93 -0.81
C GLY A 69 4.79 -30.62 -1.43
N TRP A 70 5.01 -29.40 -1.93
CA TRP A 70 6.29 -29.00 -2.50
C TRP A 70 7.25 -28.58 -1.39
N THR A 71 8.01 -29.56 -0.88
CA THR A 71 8.90 -29.37 0.26
C THR A 71 9.88 -28.23 0.05
N GLY A 72 9.94 -27.32 1.03
CA GLY A 72 10.87 -26.21 1.04
C GLY A 72 10.58 -25.06 0.06
N PHE A 73 9.39 -25.00 -0.54
CA PHE A 73 9.00 -23.92 -1.45
C PHE A 73 7.91 -23.03 -0.85
N SER A 74 8.14 -21.72 -0.89
CA SER A 74 7.17 -20.71 -0.41
C SER A 74 7.24 -19.47 -1.28
N THR A 75 6.11 -18.91 -1.69
CA THR A 75 6.10 -17.65 -2.46
C THR A 75 5.63 -16.48 -1.62
N HIS A 76 6.18 -15.31 -1.90
CA HIS A 76 5.86 -14.05 -1.27
C HIS A 76 5.66 -13.00 -2.35
N ASP A 77 4.49 -12.37 -2.40
CA ASP A 77 4.21 -11.27 -3.31
C ASP A 77 3.46 -10.11 -2.65
N VAL A 78 3.73 -8.91 -3.16
CA VAL A 78 3.04 -7.69 -2.75
C VAL A 78 2.59 -6.92 -3.98
N ILE A 79 1.30 -6.64 -4.04
CA ILE A 79 0.66 -5.83 -5.07
C ILE A 79 0.15 -4.55 -4.42
N VAL A 80 0.45 -3.40 -5.02
CA VAL A 80 0.00 -2.10 -4.53
C VAL A 80 -0.84 -1.37 -5.59
N GLY A 81 -1.84 -0.62 -5.12
CA GLY A 81 -2.57 0.34 -5.92
C GLY A 81 -2.62 1.69 -5.21
N ARG A 82 -2.52 2.78 -5.95
CA ARG A 82 -2.40 4.15 -5.44
C ARG A 82 -3.42 5.07 -6.10
N TYR A 83 -3.96 5.97 -5.31
CA TYR A 83 -5.03 6.89 -5.69
C TYR A 83 -4.87 8.27 -5.06
N GLY A 84 -5.62 9.25 -5.58
CA GLY A 84 -5.70 10.60 -5.03
C GLY A 84 -4.99 11.65 -5.87
N ILE A 85 -4.75 12.81 -5.24
CA ILE A 85 -4.14 13.98 -5.88
C ILE A 85 -2.91 14.37 -5.05
N PRO A 86 -1.73 14.57 -5.66
CA PRO A 86 -0.55 14.99 -4.92
C PRO A 86 -0.62 16.47 -4.55
N ALA A 87 -0.20 16.78 -3.34
CA ALA A 87 0.01 18.15 -2.87
C ALA A 87 1.17 18.85 -3.60
N SER A 88 2.08 18.12 -4.24
CA SER A 88 3.33 18.68 -4.79
C SER A 88 3.15 19.75 -5.85
N ARG A 89 2.06 19.73 -6.62
CA ARG A 89 1.75 20.82 -7.56
C ARG A 89 1.36 22.12 -6.85
N MET A 90 0.77 22.00 -5.65
CA MET A 90 0.39 23.14 -4.83
C MET A 90 1.55 23.63 -3.97
N PHE A 91 2.35 22.69 -3.45
CA PHE A 91 3.37 22.96 -2.41
C PHE A 91 4.75 23.22 -3.00
N GLY A 92 5.02 22.69 -4.21
CA GLY A 92 6.33 22.80 -4.86
C GLY A 92 7.37 21.81 -4.35
N ASP A 93 6.99 20.84 -3.51
CA ASP A 93 7.86 19.85 -2.86
C ASP A 93 8.21 18.66 -3.76
N ASN A 94 8.42 18.89 -5.06
CA ASN A 94 8.58 17.82 -6.06
C ASN A 94 9.83 16.94 -5.88
N LEU A 95 10.85 17.43 -5.18
CA LEU A 95 12.08 16.66 -4.89
C LEU A 95 11.95 15.77 -3.65
N ASN A 96 11.13 16.18 -2.69
CA ASN A 96 10.87 15.43 -1.46
C ASN A 96 9.41 15.65 -1.05
N PRO A 97 8.48 14.90 -1.67
CA PRO A 97 7.05 15.11 -1.47
C PRO A 97 6.66 14.92 -0.01
N SER A 98 5.85 15.84 0.51
CA SER A 98 5.20 15.70 1.83
C SER A 98 4.24 14.51 1.92
N GLN A 99 3.83 13.97 0.77
CA GLN A 99 3.07 12.73 0.66
C GLN A 99 3.97 11.65 0.05
N GLU A 100 4.61 10.85 0.89
CA GLU A 100 5.58 9.81 0.51
C GLU A 100 4.92 8.79 -0.43
N ILE A 101 3.71 8.35 -0.09
CA ILE A 101 3.00 7.30 -0.83
C ILE A 101 2.73 7.69 -2.29
N TYR A 102 2.60 8.99 -2.59
CA TYR A 102 2.46 9.46 -3.98
C TYR A 102 3.82 9.62 -4.66
N GLY A 103 4.83 10.12 -3.93
CA GLY A 103 6.20 10.37 -4.41
C GLY A 103 6.91 9.13 -4.93
N GLY A 104 6.55 7.93 -4.45
CA GLY A 104 7.17 6.67 -4.88
C GLY A 104 6.61 6.04 -6.16
N GLY A 105 5.59 6.60 -6.85
CA GLY A 105 5.04 5.93 -8.05
C GLY A 105 3.73 6.45 -8.65
N GLY A 106 3.13 7.50 -8.09
CA GLY A 106 1.90 8.11 -8.63
C GLY A 106 0.67 7.20 -8.60
N ASN A 107 -0.41 7.62 -9.28
CA ASN A 107 -1.65 6.83 -9.34
C ASN A 107 -1.48 5.61 -10.24
N VAL A 108 -1.76 4.43 -9.67
CA VAL A 108 -1.65 3.14 -10.37
C VAL A 108 -2.70 2.18 -9.82
N VAL A 109 -3.39 1.44 -10.69
CA VAL A 109 -4.40 0.48 -10.25
C VAL A 109 -3.75 -0.79 -9.71
N VAL A 110 -2.67 -1.24 -10.35
CA VAL A 110 -1.91 -2.43 -9.96
C VAL A 110 -0.43 -2.19 -10.26
N HIS A 111 0.40 -2.33 -9.24
CA HIS A 111 1.86 -2.33 -9.34
C HIS A 111 2.40 -3.48 -8.50
N LEU A 112 3.19 -4.37 -9.11
CA LEU A 112 3.86 -5.44 -8.39
C LEU A 112 5.08 -4.85 -7.67
N GLY A 113 5.10 -4.90 -6.34
CA GLY A 113 6.23 -4.45 -5.53
C GLY A 113 7.39 -5.44 -5.60
N TYR A 114 7.13 -6.69 -5.25
CA TYR A 114 8.08 -7.80 -5.37
C TYR A 114 7.34 -9.14 -5.44
N ALA A 115 8.01 -10.15 -6.00
CA ALA A 115 7.60 -11.54 -5.97
C ALA A 115 8.84 -12.43 -5.92
N TYR A 116 8.91 -13.37 -4.98
CA TYR A 116 10.00 -14.35 -4.87
C TYR A 116 9.53 -15.66 -4.22
N GLY A 117 10.31 -16.72 -4.34
CA GLY A 117 10.10 -17.97 -3.59
C GLY A 117 11.31 -18.89 -3.53
#